data_AF-A0A0K6IUT7-F1
#
_entry.id   AF-A0A0K6IUT7-F1
#
_cell.length_a   1.000
_cell.length_b   1.000
_cell.length_c   1.000
_cell.angle_alpha   90.00
_cell.angle_beta   90.00
_cell.angle_gamma   90.00
#
_symmetry.space_group_name_H-M   'P 1'
#
loop_
_entity.id
_entity.type
_entity.pdbx_description
1 polymer ?
#
loop_
_entity_poly.entity_id
_entity_poly.type
_entity_poly.pdbx_seq_one_letter_code
_entity_poly.pdbx_strand_id
1 'polypeptide(L)'
;MIDASDPEFIRLLARLKLSVRRQLEYNIDLARLQKDAQQALEVLKEIEDMAEDEELLALILRLRAIIMQNSSKDVLEKEKIADPSVEKNSSNVRSYRFGARGG
;
A
#
# COMPACT_ATOMS: atom_id res chain seq x y z
N MET A 1 -6.29 7.46 -4.09
CA MET A 1 -6.42 6.77 -2.81
C MET A 1 -7.51 5.72 -2.97
N ILE A 2 -7.26 4.46 -2.60
CA ILE A 2 -8.38 3.55 -2.34
C ILE A 2 -8.77 3.86 -0.90
N ASP A 3 -9.84 4.65 -0.75
CA ASP A 3 -10.45 4.92 0.54
C ASP A 3 -10.86 3.60 1.20
N ALA A 4 -10.80 3.50 2.53
CA ALA A 4 -11.45 2.39 3.24
C ALA A 4 -12.98 2.32 2.97
N SER A 5 -13.51 3.36 2.33
CA SER A 5 -14.88 3.46 1.80
C SER A 5 -15.03 3.00 0.33
N ASP A 6 -13.96 2.49 -0.31
CA ASP A 6 -14.06 1.97 -1.67
C ASP A 6 -15.03 0.78 -1.68
N PRO A 7 -16.15 0.88 -2.43
CA PRO A 7 -17.21 -0.13 -2.39
C PRO A 7 -16.74 -1.50 -2.88
N GLU A 8 -15.75 -1.54 -3.77
CA GLU A 8 -15.19 -2.80 -4.26
C GLU A 8 -14.31 -3.46 -3.18
N PHE A 9 -13.55 -2.68 -2.41
CA PHE A 9 -12.79 -3.21 -1.27
C PHE A 9 -13.71 -3.74 -0.16
N ILE A 10 -14.79 -3.02 0.14
CA ILE A 10 -15.81 -3.47 1.11
C ILE A 10 -16.48 -4.77 0.64
N ARG A 11 -16.82 -4.87 -0.65
CA ARG A 11 -17.38 -6.10 -1.23
C ARG A 11 -16.41 -7.28 -1.15
N LEU A 12 -15.13 -7.05 -1.39
CA LEU A 12 -14.10 -8.09 -1.25
C LEU A 12 -13.97 -8.58 0.19
N LEU A 13 -13.95 -7.66 1.17
CA LEU A 13 -13.94 -8.01 2.60
C LEU A 13 -15.18 -8.82 3.01
N ALA A 14 -16.36 -8.39 2.56
CA ALA A 14 -17.60 -9.10 2.83
C ALA A 14 -17.61 -10.50 2.21
N ARG A 15 -17.11 -10.63 0.97
CA ARG A 15 -17.01 -11.93 0.29
C ARG A 15 -16.02 -12.85 0.99
N LEU A 16 -14.84 -12.35 1.38
CA LEU A 16 -13.87 -13.12 2.17
C LEU A 16 -14.52 -13.66 3.45
N LYS A 17 -15.17 -12.80 4.24
CA LYS A 17 -15.83 -13.20 5.49
C LYS A 17 -16.88 -14.28 5.26
N LEU A 18 -17.65 -14.18 4.18
CA LEU A 18 -18.68 -15.16 3.86
C LEU A 18 -18.06 -16.50 3.44
N SER A 19 -17.01 -16.48 2.61
CA SER A 19 -16.31 -17.69 2.17
C SER A 19 -15.63 -18.40 3.33
N VAL A 20 -14.91 -17.66 4.19
CA VAL A 20 -14.24 -18.22 5.37
C VAL A 20 -15.24 -18.80 6.36
N ARG A 21 -16.37 -18.14 6.59
CA ARG A 21 -17.42 -18.69 7.45
C ARG A 21 -18.03 -19.97 6.88
N ARG A 22 -18.13 -20.09 5.56
CA ARG A 22 -18.72 -21.26 4.89
C ARG A 22 -17.77 -22.45 4.82
N GLN A 23 -16.47 -22.21 4.61
CA GLN A 23 -15.48 -23.27 4.39
C GLN A 23 -14.75 -23.67 5.67
N LEU A 24 -14.44 -22.70 6.55
CA LEU A 24 -13.60 -22.92 7.73
C LEU A 24 -14.39 -22.83 9.04
N GLU A 25 -15.70 -22.55 8.96
CA GLU A 25 -16.59 -22.25 10.12
C GLU A 25 -16.03 -21.18 11.07
N TYR A 26 -15.09 -20.37 10.56
CA TYR A 26 -14.35 -19.38 11.31
C TYR A 26 -14.93 -17.97 11.10
N ASN A 27 -14.89 -17.14 12.14
CA ASN A 27 -15.41 -15.78 12.08
C ASN A 27 -14.28 -14.77 12.16
N ILE A 28 -14.17 -13.94 11.13
CA ILE A 28 -13.15 -12.91 11.03
C ILE A 28 -13.71 -11.55 11.48
N ASP A 29 -12.92 -10.83 12.26
CA ASP A 29 -13.19 -9.45 12.63
C ASP A 29 -12.70 -8.48 11.53
N LEU A 30 -13.65 -7.94 10.77
CA LEU A 30 -13.38 -6.99 9.68
C LEU A 30 -12.88 -5.64 10.20
N ALA A 31 -13.22 -5.25 11.43
CA ALA A 31 -12.77 -3.98 11.99
C ALA A 31 -11.26 -4.00 12.25
N ARG A 32 -10.69 -5.18 12.56
CA ARG A 32 -9.25 -5.36 12.73
C ARG A 32 -8.52 -5.31 11.39
N LEU A 33 -9.05 -5.97 10.36
CA LEU A 33 -8.52 -5.95 9.00
C LEU A 33 -8.46 -4.53 8.38
N GLN A 34 -9.37 -3.64 8.78
CA GLN A 34 -9.40 -2.26 8.26
C GLN A 34 -8.48 -1.30 9.02
N LYS A 35 -8.12 -1.59 10.27
CA LYS A 35 -7.36 -0.67 11.12
C LYS A 35 -5.86 -0.70 10.85
N ASP A 36 -5.31 -1.89 10.61
CA ASP A 36 -3.86 -2.09 10.55
C ASP A 36 -3.50 -3.09 9.45
N ALA A 37 -2.65 -2.63 8.51
CA ALA A 37 -2.24 -3.42 7.37
C ALA A 37 -1.36 -4.62 7.76
N GLN A 38 -0.54 -4.51 8.81
CA GLN A 38 0.28 -5.61 9.31
C GLN A 38 -0.59 -6.68 9.96
N GLN A 39 -1.52 -6.28 10.82
CA GLN A 39 -2.47 -7.22 11.43
C GLN A 39 -3.35 -7.89 10.38
N ALA A 40 -3.75 -7.15 9.35
CA ALA A 40 -4.51 -7.71 8.25
C ALA A 40 -3.75 -8.79 7.50
N LEU A 41 -2.44 -8.59 7.26
CA LEU A 41 -1.59 -9.58 6.60
C LEU A 41 -1.36 -10.83 7.45
N GLU A 42 -1.22 -10.69 8.77
CA GLU A 42 -1.10 -11.85 9.67
C GLU A 42 -2.37 -12.69 9.67
N VAL A 43 -3.54 -12.06 9.83
CA VAL A 43 -4.84 -12.76 9.80
C VAL A 43 -5.06 -13.44 8.45
N LEU A 44 -4.72 -12.76 7.34
CA LEU A 44 -4.82 -13.36 6.01
C LEU A 44 -3.91 -14.57 5.84
N LYS A 45 -2.71 -14.55 6.44
CA LYS A 45 -1.79 -15.69 6.43
C LYS A 45 -2.35 -16.87 7.22
N GLU A 46 -2.93 -16.63 8.40
CA GLU A 46 -3.58 -17.68 9.18
C GLU A 46 -4.73 -18.33 8.39
N ILE A 47 -5.54 -17.52 7.70
CA ILE A 47 -6.63 -18.04 6.84
C ILE A 47 -6.05 -18.79 5.64
N GLU A 48 -4.96 -18.32 5.04
CA GLU A 48 -4.26 -18.98 3.93
C GLU A 48 -3.77 -20.38 4.34
N ASP A 49 -3.17 -20.52 5.53
CA ASP A 49 -2.71 -21.81 6.05
C ASP A 49 -3.85 -22.80 6.32
N MET A 50 -5.07 -22.30 6.59
CA MET A 50 -6.26 -23.14 6.80
C MET A 50 -7.05 -23.40 5.52
N ALA A 51 -6.88 -22.58 4.48
CA ALA A 51 -7.67 -22.63 3.26
C ALA A 51 -7.16 -23.72 2.30
N GLU A 52 -8.03 -24.68 1.97
CA GLU A 52 -7.74 -25.74 1.00
C GLU A 52 -8.41 -25.49 -0.37
N ASP A 53 -9.24 -24.45 -0.46
CA ASP A 53 -10.03 -24.13 -1.65
C ASP A 53 -9.37 -23.07 -2.53
N GLU A 54 -9.29 -23.35 -3.84
CA GLU A 54 -8.61 -22.48 -4.81
C GLU A 54 -9.28 -21.11 -4.92
N GLU A 55 -10.62 -21.04 -4.90
CA GLU A 55 -11.33 -19.75 -5.00
C GLU A 55 -11.05 -18.88 -3.77
N LEU A 56 -11.00 -19.48 -2.58
CA LEU A 56 -10.66 -18.76 -1.35
C LEU A 56 -9.21 -18.27 -1.37
N LEU A 57 -8.26 -19.11 -1.77
CA LEU A 57 -6.85 -18.74 -1.90
C LEU A 57 -6.65 -17.58 -2.89
N ALA A 58 -7.31 -17.64 -4.06
CA ALA A 58 -7.27 -16.55 -5.03
C ALA A 58 -7.81 -15.23 -4.46
N LEU A 59 -8.88 -15.29 -3.64
CA LEU A 59 -9.46 -14.13 -2.98
C LEU A 59 -8.49 -13.53 -1.95
N ILE A 60 -7.84 -14.37 -1.14
CA ILE A 60 -6.82 -13.96 -0.15
C ILE A 60 -5.65 -13.26 -0.85
N LEU A 61 -5.11 -13.85 -1.92
CA LEU A 61 -4.01 -13.26 -2.69
C LEU A 61 -4.38 -11.90 -3.28
N ARG A 62 -5.60 -11.76 -3.80
CA ARG A 62 -6.10 -10.49 -4.33
C ARG A 62 -6.19 -9.43 -3.23
N LEU A 63 -6.70 -9.77 -2.06
CA LEU A 63 -6.82 -8.84 -0.94
C LEU A 63 -5.43 -8.41 -0.43
N ARG A 64 -4.50 -9.36 -0.33
CA ARG A 64 -3.10 -9.12 0.03
C ARG A 64 -2.42 -8.15 -0.92
N ALA A 65 -2.62 -8.33 -2.24
CA ALA A 65 -2.07 -7.42 -3.23
C ALA A 65 -2.59 -5.99 -3.07
N ILE A 66 -3.89 -5.81 -2.76
CA ILE A 66 -4.50 -4.49 -2.54
C ILE A 66 -3.93 -3.83 -1.27
N ILE A 67 -3.82 -4.58 -0.17
CA ILE A 67 -3.28 -4.07 1.10
C ILE A 67 -1.81 -3.65 0.92
N MET A 68 -0.98 -4.49 0.30
CA MET A 68 0.42 -4.17 0.05
C MET A 68 0.60 -2.93 -0.84
N GLN A 69 -0.20 -2.79 -1.90
CA GLN A 69 -0.16 -1.61 -2.78
C GLN A 69 -0.52 -0.32 -2.04
N ASN A 70 -1.44 -0.38 -1.08
CA ASN A 70 -1.82 0.78 -0.27
C ASN A 70 -0.75 1.12 0.78
N SER A 71 -0.17 0.13 1.46
CA SER A 71 0.92 0.36 2.41
C SER A 71 2.14 0.99 1.73
N SER A 72 2.49 0.57 0.51
CA SER A 72 3.59 1.18 -0.24
C SER A 72 3.33 2.63 -0.67
N LYS A 73 2.06 3.01 -0.90
CA LYS A 73 1.71 4.41 -1.24
C LYS A 73 1.82 5.35 -0.04
N ASP A 74 1.45 4.91 1.16
CA ASP A 74 1.58 5.72 2.39
C ASP A 74 3.05 6.07 2.69
N VAL A 75 3.96 5.13 2.42
CA VAL A 75 5.41 5.34 2.58
C VAL A 75 5.95 6.35 1.56
N LEU A 76 5.54 6.24 0.27
CA LEU A 76 5.97 7.19 -0.77
C LEU A 76 5.43 8.61 -0.54
N GLU A 77 4.23 8.78 0.04
CA GLU A 77 3.71 10.11 0.37
C GLU A 77 4.40 10.71 1.60
N LYS A 78 4.76 9.91 2.61
CA LYS A 78 5.52 10.40 3.77
C LYS A 78 6.93 10.86 3.42
N GLU A 79 7.60 10.19 2.48
CA GLU A 79 8.93 10.63 2.02
C GLU A 79 8.92 11.95 1.25
N LYS A 80 7.76 12.36 0.72
CA LYS A 80 7.63 13.63 -0.03
C LYS A 80 7.36 14.84 0.86
N ILE A 81 7.06 14.64 2.16
CA ILE A 81 6.69 15.70 3.10
C ILE A 81 7.81 15.96 4.14
N ALA A 82 8.85 15.11 4.17
CA ALA A 82 10.10 15.41 4.87
C ALA A 82 10.95 16.40 4.04
N ASP A 83 10.53 17.66 4.01
CA ASP A 83 11.36 18.79 3.59
C ASP A 83 12.66 18.80 4.43
N PRO A 84 13.77 19.27 3.86
CA PRO A 84 14.27 20.44 4.54
C PRO A 84 14.69 21.53 3.54
N SER A 85 14.11 22.70 3.76
CA SER A 85 14.74 23.99 3.51
C SER A 85 16.17 24.00 4.06
N VAL A 86 17.15 23.60 3.24
CA VAL A 86 18.56 23.91 3.45
C VAL A 86 19.20 24.22 2.10
N GLU A 87 19.60 25.48 1.97
CA GLU A 87 20.65 25.98 1.09
C GLU A 87 20.58 25.59 -0.39
N LYS A 88 19.76 26.33 -1.15
CA LYS A 88 20.15 26.72 -2.51
C LYS A 88 21.35 27.68 -2.42
N ASN A 89 22.53 27.14 -2.13
CA ASN A 89 23.79 27.81 -2.37
C ASN A 89 24.08 27.76 -3.88
N SER A 90 23.22 28.40 -4.67
CA SER A 90 23.45 28.64 -6.10
C SER A 90 24.32 29.89 -6.24
N SER A 91 25.56 29.79 -5.75
CA SER A 91 26.63 30.76 -6.01
C SER A 91 27.73 30.11 -6.86
N ASN A 92 27.36 29.26 -7.82
CA ASN A 92 28.30 28.89 -8.89
C ASN A 92 28.25 29.95 -10.00
N VAL A 93 28.70 31.16 -9.66
CA VAL A 93 29.09 32.19 -10.61
C VAL A 93 30.39 31.74 -11.25
N ARG A 94 30.30 30.81 -12.21
CA ARG A 94 31.38 30.58 -13.16
C ARG A 94 31.25 31.60 -14.28
N SER A 95 31.72 32.81 -13.99
CA SER A 95 31.95 33.86 -14.98
C SER A 95 33.06 33.44 -15.94
N TYR A 96 32.71 32.64 -16.95
CA TYR A 96 33.54 32.42 -18.14
C TYR A 96 33.01 33.27 -19.28
N ARG A 97 33.33 34.56 -19.24
CA ARG A 97 33.42 35.40 -20.46
C ARG A 97 34.83 35.97 -20.51
N PHE A 98 35.77 35.07 -20.75
CA PHE A 98 37.12 35.41 -21.18
C PHE A 98 37.03 35.85 -22.64
N GLY A 99 37.54 37.04 -22.92
CA GLY A 99 37.51 37.65 -24.25
C GLY A 99 38.54 37.08 -25.23
N ALA A 100 38.52 37.69 -26.40
CA ALA A 100 39.50 37.66 -27.49
C ALA A 100 39.40 36.50 -28.49
N ARG A 101 38.88 36.80 -29.70
CA ARG A 101 39.70 37.12 -30.89
C ARG A 101 38.80 37.57 -32.05
N GLY A 102 39.32 38.53 -32.82
CA GLY A 102 38.58 39.33 -33.79
C GLY A 102 38.22 38.66 -35.12
N GLY A 103 37.46 39.44 -35.89
CA GLY A 103 37.00 39.22 -37.26
C GLY A 103 36.13 40.41 -37.64
#